data_AF-A0A0G4GPM5-F1
#
_entry.id   AF-A0A0G4GPM5-F1
#
_cell.length_a   1.000
_cell.length_b   1.000
_cell.length_c   1.000
_cell.angle_alpha   90.00
_cell.angle_beta   90.00
_cell.angle_gamma   90.00
#
_symmetry.space_group_name_H-M   'P 1'
#
loop_
_entity.id
_entity.type
_entity.pdbx_description
1 polymer ?
#
loop_
_entity_poly.entity_id
_entity_poly.type
_entity_poly.pdbx_seq_one_letter_code
_entity_poly.pdbx_strand_id
1 'polypeptide(L)'
;MTDDLPPKPSFLRSAHRVRKQVSATLQAELAARQFSAHAMQLQLQGPLTAIGDAIEELHAQIRQVDEDAQRERQKHGASDPSAVSPDDVLMLNVGGHLMSVKRQDMTEGEGVEGTLLAALFSGYWGGRLIKDDKQRIFIDMDADAFMTIHKAILNAATMRSAGKMAPVGSFFDTKRHDFWVKLMLSPLNKAAADATPSGGGAETRLTATDDPADTADVVKPLEATIEAIKEAFAAEKARLEGQLRAANRRRDNLDKEIQAVKPFLAPLSGGDAIRSVDVCGTRISTVQSTLDEMGDIGLHNRFDMWPAPIEDVPVDHIRRLVDHYRRKRLGASTEDIDAPLKIGKNAEQAAFDINAAMYGVKTDTPTATDDGFLTSYHTPGCEVRYKVVREGFGRTPTLEQIAITDRVTWRDGFEGNVKDTECRC
;
A
#
# COMPACT_ATOMS: atom_id res chain seq x y z
N MET A 1 -86.31 57.69 -70.46
CA MET A 1 -85.61 58.36 -69.35
C MET A 1 -85.63 57.41 -68.18
N THR A 2 -84.55 56.66 -68.01
CA THR A 2 -84.34 55.68 -66.95
C THR A 2 -82.89 55.84 -66.52
N ASP A 3 -82.72 56.47 -65.36
CA ASP A 3 -81.45 56.75 -64.69
C ASP A 3 -80.94 55.48 -64.00
N ASP A 4 -79.71 55.08 -64.35
CA ASP A 4 -78.93 54.05 -63.63
C ASP A 4 -77.77 54.74 -62.90
N LEU A 5 -77.89 54.83 -61.57
CA LEU A 5 -76.89 55.39 -60.66
C LEU A 5 -75.92 54.30 -60.18
N PRO A 6 -74.60 54.57 -60.13
CA PRO A 6 -73.62 53.59 -59.67
C PRO A 6 -73.68 53.39 -58.14
N PRO A 7 -73.39 52.17 -57.65
CA PRO A 7 -73.50 51.84 -56.23
C PRO A 7 -72.45 52.57 -55.37
N LYS A 8 -72.90 53.08 -54.22
CA LYS A 8 -72.08 53.82 -53.23
C LYS A 8 -70.97 52.95 -52.61
N PRO A 9 -69.76 53.51 -52.35
CA PRO A 9 -68.58 52.77 -51.88
C PRO A 9 -68.57 52.56 -50.36
N SER A 10 -69.55 51.84 -49.80
CA SER A 10 -69.58 51.52 -48.35
C SER A 10 -68.76 50.28 -47.98
N PHE A 11 -68.50 49.36 -48.93
CA PHE A 11 -67.81 48.09 -48.67
C PHE A 11 -66.28 48.22 -48.49
N LEU A 12 -65.62 49.17 -49.15
CA LEU A 12 -64.15 49.31 -49.10
C LEU A 12 -63.62 49.86 -47.76
N ARG A 13 -64.41 50.69 -47.04
CA ARG A 13 -64.01 51.19 -45.71
C ARG A 13 -64.06 50.11 -44.63
N SER A 14 -64.95 49.13 -44.78
CA SER A 14 -65.08 48.03 -43.82
C SER A 14 -63.87 47.08 -43.89
N ALA A 15 -63.45 46.70 -45.11
CA ALA A 15 -62.31 45.80 -45.31
C ALA A 15 -60.97 46.40 -44.79
N HIS A 16 -60.78 47.71 -44.93
CA HIS A 16 -59.56 48.37 -44.43
C HIS A 16 -59.52 48.46 -42.90
N ARG A 17 -60.69 48.64 -42.26
CA ARG A 17 -60.82 48.62 -40.79
C ARG A 17 -60.54 47.24 -40.23
N VAL A 18 -61.06 46.18 -40.87
CA VAL A 18 -60.80 44.79 -40.49
C VAL A 18 -59.32 44.45 -40.64
N ARG A 19 -58.65 44.85 -41.73
CA ARG A 19 -57.19 44.64 -41.90
C ARG A 19 -56.35 45.34 -40.84
N LYS A 20 -56.66 46.60 -40.51
CA LYS A 20 -55.96 47.33 -39.43
C LYS A 20 -56.17 46.66 -38.08
N GLN A 21 -57.38 46.18 -37.82
CA GLN A 21 -57.71 45.53 -36.56
C GLN A 21 -56.99 44.17 -36.44
N VAL A 22 -56.99 43.35 -37.49
CA VAL A 22 -56.25 42.07 -37.56
C VAL A 22 -54.74 42.28 -37.43
N SER A 23 -54.18 43.30 -38.08
CA SER A 23 -52.75 43.62 -37.97
C SER A 23 -52.37 44.06 -36.56
N ALA A 24 -53.23 44.81 -35.87
CA ALA A 24 -53.00 45.25 -34.51
C ALA A 24 -53.08 44.08 -33.50
N THR A 25 -54.01 43.13 -33.69
CA THR A 25 -54.06 41.92 -32.88
C THR A 25 -52.83 41.03 -33.07
N LEU A 26 -52.37 40.83 -34.32
CA LEU A 26 -51.17 40.04 -34.59
C LEU A 26 -49.91 40.67 -33.97
N GLN A 27 -49.76 41.99 -34.02
CA GLN A 27 -48.66 42.69 -33.36
C GLN A 27 -48.72 42.57 -31.83
N ALA A 28 -49.92 42.69 -31.24
CA ALA A 28 -50.11 42.53 -29.81
C ALA A 28 -49.80 41.09 -29.33
N GLU A 29 -50.23 40.08 -30.09
CA GLU A 29 -49.90 38.68 -29.83
C GLU A 29 -48.39 38.41 -29.93
N LEU A 30 -47.73 38.96 -30.94
CA LEU A 30 -46.29 38.82 -31.10
C LEU A 30 -45.52 39.48 -29.94
N ALA A 31 -45.92 40.69 -29.53
CA ALA A 31 -45.31 41.38 -28.40
C ALA A 31 -45.55 40.63 -27.07
N ALA A 32 -46.75 40.07 -26.87
CA ALA A 32 -47.06 39.24 -25.70
C ALA A 32 -46.21 37.96 -25.66
N ARG A 33 -46.00 37.31 -26.81
CA ARG A 33 -45.10 36.15 -26.93
C ARG A 33 -43.65 36.51 -26.63
N GLN A 34 -43.16 37.65 -27.13
CA GLN A 34 -41.80 38.13 -26.85
C GLN A 34 -41.60 38.45 -25.36
N PHE A 35 -42.57 39.11 -24.73
CA PHE A 35 -42.51 39.44 -23.32
C PHE A 35 -42.58 38.19 -22.43
N SER A 36 -43.45 37.24 -22.77
CA SER A 36 -43.56 35.95 -22.08
C SER A 36 -42.26 35.14 -22.17
N ALA A 37 -41.63 35.06 -23.35
CA ALA A 37 -40.35 34.40 -23.54
C ALA A 37 -39.23 35.03 -22.68
N HIS A 38 -39.18 36.37 -22.62
CA HIS A 38 -38.18 37.08 -21.83
C HIS A 38 -38.39 36.90 -20.31
N ALA A 39 -39.64 36.92 -19.85
CA ALA A 39 -39.97 36.65 -18.45
C ALA A 39 -39.60 35.21 -18.02
N MET A 40 -39.82 34.22 -18.90
CA MET A 40 -39.42 32.82 -18.65
C MET A 40 -37.89 32.67 -18.60
N GLN A 41 -37.17 33.35 -19.51
CA GLN A 41 -35.71 33.37 -19.48
C GLN A 41 -35.16 33.93 -18.16
N LEU A 42 -35.72 35.05 -17.68
CA LEU A 42 -35.31 35.67 -16.41
C LEU A 42 -35.62 34.77 -15.20
N GLN A 43 -36.76 34.07 -15.20
CA GLN A 43 -37.12 33.14 -14.11
C GLN A 43 -36.23 31.90 -14.07
N LEU A 44 -35.76 31.40 -15.22
CA LEU A 44 -34.92 30.20 -15.30
C LEU A 44 -33.43 30.50 -15.10
N GLN A 45 -32.98 31.73 -15.34
CA GLN A 45 -31.58 32.10 -15.21
C GLN A 45 -31.04 31.86 -13.80
N GLY A 46 -31.78 32.28 -12.76
CA GLY A 46 -31.36 32.08 -11.36
C GLY A 46 -31.16 30.60 -10.98
N PRO A 47 -32.16 29.73 -11.18
CA PRO A 47 -32.02 28.30 -10.93
C PRO A 47 -30.93 27.61 -11.75
N LEU A 48 -30.76 27.97 -13.04
CA LEU A 48 -29.71 27.40 -13.88
C LEU A 48 -28.30 27.80 -13.41
N THR A 49 -28.13 29.07 -12.99
CA THR A 49 -26.88 29.51 -12.36
C THR A 49 -26.61 28.73 -11.08
N ALA A 50 -27.61 28.58 -10.19
CA ALA A 50 -27.43 27.82 -8.95
C ALA A 50 -27.08 26.33 -9.18
N ILE A 51 -27.62 25.71 -10.24
CA ILE A 51 -27.25 24.36 -10.67
C ILE A 51 -25.78 24.31 -11.13
N GLY A 52 -25.37 25.27 -11.97
CA GLY A 52 -23.99 25.40 -12.42
C GLY A 52 -23.02 25.54 -11.26
N ASP A 53 -23.31 26.45 -10.34
CA ASP A 53 -22.50 26.72 -9.14
C ASP A 53 -22.35 25.45 -8.28
N ALA A 54 -23.43 24.68 -8.08
CA ALA A 54 -23.38 23.44 -7.29
C ALA A 54 -22.53 22.33 -7.95
N ILE A 55 -22.56 22.21 -9.28
CA ILE A 55 -21.71 21.27 -10.02
C ILE A 55 -20.24 21.70 -9.95
N GLU A 56 -19.97 23.00 -10.13
CA GLU A 56 -18.63 23.57 -10.03
C GLU A 56 -18.04 23.38 -8.63
N GLU A 57 -18.85 23.55 -7.59
CA GLU A 57 -18.47 23.30 -6.20
C GLU A 57 -18.06 21.83 -5.99
N LEU A 58 -18.84 20.86 -6.46
CA LEU A 58 -18.49 19.44 -6.35
C LEU A 58 -17.21 19.09 -7.10
N HIS A 59 -17.02 19.62 -8.32
CA HIS A 59 -15.76 19.45 -9.06
C HIS A 59 -14.57 20.05 -8.31
N ALA A 60 -14.74 21.24 -7.71
CA ALA A 60 -13.69 21.88 -6.91
C ALA A 60 -13.35 21.04 -5.67
N GLN A 61 -14.35 20.49 -4.98
CA GLN A 61 -14.13 19.60 -3.83
C GLN A 61 -13.39 18.31 -4.23
N ILE A 62 -13.74 17.68 -5.36
CA ILE A 62 -13.03 16.48 -5.85
C ILE A 62 -11.56 16.82 -6.14
N ARG A 63 -11.30 17.90 -6.89
CA ARG A 63 -9.92 18.35 -7.18
C ARG A 63 -9.14 18.63 -5.91
N GLN A 64 -9.75 19.34 -4.95
CA GLN A 64 -9.13 19.66 -3.68
C GLN A 64 -8.73 18.40 -2.90
N VAL A 65 -9.60 17.39 -2.82
CA VAL A 65 -9.31 16.12 -2.14
C VAL A 65 -8.17 15.37 -2.82
N ASP A 66 -8.16 15.30 -4.15
CA ASP A 66 -7.09 14.63 -4.90
C ASP A 66 -5.74 15.39 -4.77
N GLU A 67 -5.76 16.73 -4.78
CA GLU A 67 -4.58 17.55 -4.52
C GLU A 67 -4.07 17.39 -3.08
N ASP A 68 -4.96 17.34 -2.09
CA ASP A 68 -4.59 17.09 -0.69
C ASP A 68 -3.94 15.71 -0.53
N ALA A 69 -4.48 14.69 -1.17
CA ALA A 69 -3.88 13.35 -1.19
C ALA A 69 -2.48 13.38 -1.85
N GLN A 70 -2.32 14.10 -2.96
CA GLN A 70 -1.02 14.23 -3.62
C GLN A 70 -0.01 15.03 -2.77
N ARG A 71 -0.44 16.10 -2.11
CA ARG A 71 0.39 16.88 -1.17
C ARG A 71 0.85 16.03 0.00
N GLU A 72 -0.03 15.19 0.55
CA GLU A 72 0.33 14.29 1.64
C GLU A 72 1.34 13.24 1.16
N ARG A 73 1.14 12.63 -0.01
CA ARG A 73 2.15 11.76 -0.65
C ARG A 73 3.52 12.43 -0.77
N GLN A 74 3.55 13.66 -1.27
CA GLN A 74 4.79 14.43 -1.43
C GLN A 74 5.48 14.75 -0.09
N LYS A 75 4.72 15.04 0.98
CA LYS A 75 5.27 15.19 2.34
C LYS A 75 6.04 13.95 2.80
N HIS A 76 5.59 12.77 2.38
CA HIS A 76 6.27 11.49 2.65
C HIS A 76 7.26 11.11 1.55
N GLY A 77 7.63 12.04 0.66
CA GLY A 77 8.65 11.86 -0.37
C GLY A 77 8.23 10.98 -1.56
N ALA A 78 6.94 10.75 -1.76
CA ALA A 78 6.47 10.10 -2.97
C ALA A 78 6.77 10.96 -4.21
N SER A 79 7.07 10.28 -5.32
CA SER A 79 7.28 10.85 -6.65
C SER A 79 6.02 10.73 -7.50
N ASP A 80 5.98 11.47 -8.61
CA ASP A 80 4.96 11.30 -9.64
C ASP A 80 5.23 9.99 -10.42
N PRO A 81 4.27 9.05 -10.48
CA PRO A 81 4.44 7.79 -11.20
C PRO A 81 4.30 7.94 -12.71
N SER A 82 3.97 9.14 -13.25
CA SER A 82 3.73 9.34 -14.69
C SER A 82 4.90 8.94 -15.59
N ALA A 83 6.12 8.96 -15.06
CA ALA A 83 7.34 8.55 -15.77
C ALA A 83 7.63 7.04 -15.71
N VAL A 84 6.82 6.27 -14.98
CA VAL A 84 7.06 4.86 -14.68
C VAL A 84 6.26 3.98 -15.64
N SER A 85 6.90 2.98 -16.25
CA SER A 85 6.23 2.03 -17.13
C SER A 85 5.90 0.72 -16.39
N PRO A 86 4.73 0.10 -16.63
CA PRO A 86 4.45 -1.26 -16.19
C PRO A 86 5.47 -2.28 -16.70
N ASP A 87 6.05 -2.05 -17.89
CA ASP A 87 7.05 -2.91 -18.51
C ASP A 87 8.47 -2.74 -17.94
N ASP A 88 8.66 -1.83 -16.98
CA ASP A 88 9.96 -1.62 -16.33
C ASP A 88 10.48 -2.92 -15.71
N VAL A 89 11.75 -3.22 -15.95
CA VAL A 89 12.46 -4.30 -15.24
C VAL A 89 13.12 -3.70 -14.01
N LEU A 90 12.67 -4.13 -12.83
CA LEU A 90 13.19 -3.70 -11.54
C LEU A 90 14.33 -4.61 -11.12
N MET A 91 15.49 -4.00 -10.84
CA MET A 91 16.64 -4.69 -10.25
C MET A 91 16.52 -4.64 -8.74
N LEU A 92 16.39 -5.81 -8.11
CA LEU A 92 16.16 -5.95 -6.68
C LEU A 92 17.37 -6.60 -6.00
N ASN A 93 17.61 -6.18 -4.76
CA ASN A 93 18.44 -6.84 -3.76
C ASN A 93 17.53 -7.18 -2.57
N VAL A 94 17.07 -8.42 -2.50
CA VAL A 94 16.16 -8.90 -1.45
C VAL A 94 16.97 -9.63 -0.40
N GLY A 95 17.22 -8.97 0.74
CA GLY A 95 17.98 -9.55 1.84
C GLY A 95 19.39 -10.05 1.48
N GLY A 96 20.02 -9.52 0.41
CA GLY A 96 21.32 -9.93 -0.12
C GLY A 96 21.23 -10.75 -1.42
N HIS A 97 20.04 -11.23 -1.79
CA HIS A 97 19.81 -11.98 -3.01
C HIS A 97 19.42 -11.07 -4.18
N LEU A 98 20.11 -11.21 -5.31
CA LEU A 98 19.92 -10.36 -6.47
C LEU A 98 18.90 -10.97 -7.43
N MET A 99 17.90 -10.21 -7.84
CA MET A 99 16.92 -10.66 -8.83
C MET A 99 16.36 -9.53 -9.67
N SER A 100 15.70 -9.90 -10.77
CA SER A 100 15.04 -8.98 -11.69
C SER A 100 13.58 -9.38 -11.79
N VAL A 101 12.67 -8.42 -11.68
CA VAL A 101 11.22 -8.63 -11.81
C VAL A 101 10.64 -7.57 -12.74
N LYS A 102 9.55 -7.89 -13.45
CA LYS A 102 8.79 -6.85 -14.14
C LYS A 102 7.93 -6.10 -13.12
N ARG A 103 7.81 -4.78 -13.27
CA ARG A 103 6.94 -3.98 -12.41
C ARG A 103 5.50 -4.45 -12.49
N GLN A 104 4.99 -4.70 -13.70
CA GLN A 104 3.65 -5.20 -13.95
C GLN A 104 3.33 -6.43 -13.09
N ASP A 105 4.24 -7.40 -13.02
CA ASP A 105 4.04 -8.61 -12.23
C ASP A 105 3.87 -8.28 -10.73
N MET A 106 4.52 -7.23 -10.24
CA MET A 106 4.46 -6.83 -8.83
C MET A 106 3.28 -5.89 -8.50
N THR A 107 2.61 -5.31 -9.50
CA THR A 107 1.57 -4.29 -9.29
C THR A 107 0.19 -4.69 -9.80
N GLU A 108 0.10 -5.62 -10.75
CA GLU A 108 -1.12 -5.97 -11.45
C GLU A 108 -1.53 -7.42 -11.25
N GLY A 109 -2.83 -7.68 -11.44
CA GLY A 109 -3.41 -9.02 -11.42
C GLY A 109 -4.16 -9.35 -10.14
N GLU A 110 -5.08 -10.30 -10.27
CA GLU A 110 -5.92 -10.78 -9.18
C GLU A 110 -5.07 -11.30 -8.02
N GLY A 111 -5.26 -10.72 -6.83
CA GLY A 111 -4.51 -11.04 -5.62
C GLY A 111 -3.22 -10.24 -5.41
N VAL A 112 -2.81 -9.40 -6.37
CA VAL A 112 -1.67 -8.48 -6.25
C VAL A 112 -2.14 -7.04 -6.19
N GLU A 113 -3.10 -6.65 -7.02
CA GLU A 113 -3.59 -5.28 -7.08
C GLU A 113 -4.19 -4.83 -5.74
N GLY A 114 -3.83 -3.63 -5.29
CA GLY A 114 -4.28 -3.08 -4.01
C GLY A 114 -3.61 -3.68 -2.77
N THR A 115 -2.56 -4.48 -2.92
CA THR A 115 -1.74 -5.01 -1.81
C THR A 115 -0.56 -4.10 -1.44
N LEU A 116 0.10 -4.38 -0.31
CA LEU A 116 1.36 -3.72 0.06
C LEU A 116 2.45 -3.90 -1.01
N LEU A 117 2.57 -5.10 -1.60
CA LEU A 117 3.53 -5.37 -2.68
C LEU A 117 3.29 -4.43 -3.87
N ALA A 118 2.04 -4.31 -4.31
CA ALA A 118 1.68 -3.41 -5.40
C ALA A 118 1.95 -1.95 -5.04
N ALA A 119 1.68 -1.53 -3.80
CA ALA A 119 2.00 -0.17 -3.36
C ALA A 119 3.50 0.11 -3.40
N LEU A 120 4.35 -0.78 -2.88
CA LEU A 120 5.81 -0.62 -2.90
C LEU A 120 6.35 -0.43 -4.32
N PHE A 121 5.82 -1.18 -5.29
CA PHE A 121 6.30 -1.17 -6.67
C PHE A 121 5.46 -0.33 -7.64
N SER A 122 4.47 0.42 -7.15
CA SER A 122 3.59 1.30 -7.93
C SER A 122 4.30 2.44 -8.67
N GLY A 123 5.53 2.76 -8.27
CA GLY A 123 6.30 3.90 -8.80
C GLY A 123 6.23 5.14 -7.91
N TYR A 124 5.19 5.31 -7.09
CA TYR A 124 5.07 6.45 -6.17
C TYR A 124 6.24 6.51 -5.18
N TRP A 125 6.67 5.37 -4.64
CA TRP A 125 7.70 5.33 -3.60
C TRP A 125 9.11 5.08 -4.13
N GLY A 126 9.30 5.05 -5.46
CA GLY A 126 10.57 4.66 -6.10
C GLY A 126 11.79 5.51 -5.71
N GLY A 127 11.58 6.81 -5.45
CA GLY A 127 12.63 7.72 -4.96
C GLY A 127 12.98 7.53 -3.48
N ARG A 128 12.12 6.84 -2.71
CA ARG A 128 12.25 6.64 -1.27
C ARG A 128 12.59 5.22 -0.86
N LEU A 129 12.43 4.24 -1.73
CA LEU A 129 12.93 2.88 -1.48
C LEU A 129 14.44 2.92 -1.25
N ILE A 130 14.89 2.13 -0.27
CA ILE A 130 16.31 1.99 0.03
C ILE A 130 17.00 1.41 -1.21
N LYS A 131 18.17 1.95 -1.57
CA LYS A 131 18.98 1.45 -2.70
C LYS A 131 20.35 1.04 -2.23
N ASP A 132 20.89 0.00 -2.85
CA ASP A 132 22.27 -0.40 -2.62
C ASP A 132 23.27 0.43 -3.43
N ASP A 133 24.55 0.11 -3.27
CA ASP A 133 25.69 0.75 -3.94
C ASP A 133 25.58 0.74 -5.47
N LYS A 134 24.81 -0.21 -6.03
CA LYS A 134 24.55 -0.36 -7.47
C LYS A 134 23.19 0.20 -7.89
N GLN A 135 22.57 1.03 -7.06
CA GLN A 135 21.26 1.64 -7.31
C GLN A 135 20.10 0.64 -7.50
N ARG A 136 20.26 -0.59 -6.98
CA ARG A 136 19.19 -1.60 -7.00
C ARG A 136 18.28 -1.37 -5.80
N ILE A 137 16.98 -1.62 -5.96
CA ILE A 137 16.02 -1.50 -4.87
C ILE A 137 16.32 -2.58 -3.83
N PHE A 138 16.56 -2.16 -2.60
CA PHE A 138 16.77 -3.06 -1.47
C PHE A 138 15.46 -3.35 -0.75
N ILE A 139 15.13 -4.62 -0.57
CA ILE A 139 13.97 -5.06 0.21
C ILE A 139 14.50 -5.87 1.40
N ASP A 140 14.30 -5.35 2.62
CA ASP A 140 14.77 -5.99 3.85
C ASP A 140 13.84 -7.13 4.30
N MET A 141 13.88 -8.21 3.55
CA MET A 141 13.00 -9.37 3.66
C MET A 141 13.79 -10.67 3.46
N ASP A 142 13.27 -11.79 3.95
CA ASP A 142 13.78 -13.11 3.59
C ASP A 142 13.66 -13.35 2.07
N ALA A 143 14.78 -13.67 1.43
CA ALA A 143 14.85 -13.85 -0.02
C ALA A 143 13.98 -15.02 -0.50
N ASP A 144 13.97 -16.13 0.24
CA ASP A 144 13.24 -17.34 -0.13
C ASP A 144 11.71 -17.10 -0.02
N ALA A 145 11.28 -16.30 0.96
CA ALA A 145 9.89 -15.81 1.06
C ALA A 145 9.50 -14.96 -0.16
N PHE A 146 10.32 -14.00 -0.57
CA PHE A 146 10.03 -13.16 -1.73
C PHE A 146 10.01 -13.98 -3.04
N MET A 147 10.95 -14.91 -3.21
CA MET A 147 10.98 -15.83 -4.36
C MET A 147 9.72 -16.68 -4.43
N THR A 148 9.22 -17.14 -3.28
CA THR A 148 7.94 -17.87 -3.18
C THR A 148 6.77 -17.03 -3.67
N ILE A 149 6.68 -15.76 -3.22
CA ILE A 149 5.64 -14.80 -3.66
C ILE A 149 5.74 -14.56 -5.18
N HIS A 150 6.93 -14.24 -5.68
CA HIS A 150 7.15 -13.98 -7.09
C HIS A 150 6.78 -15.19 -7.96
N LYS A 151 7.19 -16.40 -7.56
CA LYS A 151 6.83 -17.64 -8.26
C LYS A 151 5.31 -17.88 -8.27
N ALA A 152 4.63 -17.63 -7.14
CA ALA A 152 3.18 -17.75 -7.06
C ALA A 152 2.45 -16.80 -8.03
N ILE A 153 2.94 -15.55 -8.14
CA ILE A 153 2.40 -14.56 -9.07
C ILE A 153 2.58 -15.02 -10.52
N LEU A 154 3.79 -15.46 -10.89
CA LEU A 154 4.08 -15.96 -12.25
C LEU A 154 3.24 -17.19 -12.62
N ASN A 155 3.02 -18.10 -11.66
CA ASN A 155 2.16 -19.27 -11.85
C ASN A 155 0.70 -18.85 -12.06
N ALA A 156 0.18 -17.91 -11.27
CA ALA A 156 -1.17 -17.38 -11.43
C ALA A 156 -1.36 -16.68 -12.80
N ALA A 157 -0.37 -15.90 -13.23
CA ALA A 157 -0.36 -15.28 -14.56
C ALA A 157 -0.38 -16.34 -15.68
N THR A 158 0.46 -17.38 -15.56
CA THR A 158 0.50 -18.51 -16.51
C THR A 158 -0.85 -19.22 -16.61
N MET A 159 -1.51 -19.47 -15.48
CA MET A 159 -2.84 -20.10 -15.45
C MET A 159 -3.90 -19.22 -16.11
N ARG A 160 -3.85 -17.89 -15.86
CA ARG A 160 -4.77 -16.93 -16.48
C ARG A 160 -4.60 -16.87 -17.99
N SER A 161 -3.36 -16.88 -18.49
CA SER A 161 -3.07 -16.97 -19.93
C SER A 161 -3.57 -18.27 -20.55
N ALA A 162 -3.70 -19.33 -19.77
CA ALA A 162 -4.32 -20.60 -20.17
C ALA A 162 -5.85 -20.65 -19.97
N GLY A 163 -6.50 -19.53 -19.64
CA GLY A 163 -7.95 -19.45 -19.41
C GLY A 163 -8.42 -20.08 -18.10
N LYS A 164 -7.52 -20.33 -17.14
CA LYS A 164 -7.84 -20.89 -15.83
C LYS A 164 -7.71 -19.81 -14.76
N MET A 165 -8.73 -19.65 -13.93
CA MET A 165 -8.63 -18.81 -12.74
C MET A 165 -7.93 -19.59 -11.62
N ALA A 166 -6.85 -19.03 -11.09
CA ALA A 166 -6.17 -19.53 -9.91
C ALA A 166 -5.70 -18.32 -9.08
N PRO A 167 -6.19 -18.15 -7.85
CA PRO A 167 -5.74 -17.05 -7.00
C PRO A 167 -4.27 -17.26 -6.60
N VAL A 168 -3.49 -16.18 -6.49
CA VAL A 168 -2.08 -16.25 -6.06
C VAL A 168 -1.94 -17.03 -4.73
N GLY A 169 -2.93 -16.88 -3.84
CA GLY A 169 -3.03 -17.59 -2.57
C GLY A 169 -2.95 -19.12 -2.63
N SER A 170 -3.36 -19.75 -3.74
CA SER A 170 -3.38 -21.22 -3.84
C SER A 170 -2.01 -21.87 -4.05
N PHE A 171 -0.95 -21.07 -4.23
CA PHE A 171 0.40 -21.57 -4.53
C PHE A 171 1.34 -21.54 -3.32
N PHE A 172 0.84 -21.25 -2.12
CA PHE A 172 1.63 -21.17 -0.89
C PHE A 172 1.48 -22.43 -0.04
N ASP A 173 2.55 -23.23 0.07
CA ASP A 173 2.57 -24.47 0.87
C ASP A 173 3.39 -24.35 2.18
N THR A 174 4.10 -23.24 2.38
CA THR A 174 5.14 -23.16 3.42
C THR A 174 4.78 -22.22 4.55
N LYS A 175 4.37 -22.79 5.69
CA LYS A 175 4.11 -22.04 6.95
C LYS A 175 5.24 -21.08 7.36
N ARG A 176 6.50 -21.42 7.03
CA ARG A 176 7.69 -20.61 7.33
C ARG A 176 7.56 -19.18 6.79
N HIS A 177 6.99 -19.02 5.60
CA HIS A 177 6.92 -17.74 4.90
C HIS A 177 5.55 -17.06 5.05
N ASP A 178 4.64 -17.62 5.86
CA ASP A 178 3.26 -17.12 6.00
C ASP A 178 3.21 -15.65 6.44
N PHE A 179 4.04 -15.25 7.40
CA PHE A 179 4.13 -13.85 7.84
C PHE A 179 4.37 -12.92 6.65
N TRP A 180 5.38 -13.23 5.85
CA TRP A 180 5.82 -12.45 4.71
C TRP A 180 4.79 -12.42 3.58
N VAL A 181 4.19 -13.58 3.26
CA VAL A 181 3.10 -13.67 2.27
C VAL A 181 1.92 -12.83 2.72
N LYS A 182 1.48 -12.97 3.98
CA LYS A 182 0.37 -12.19 4.55
C LYS A 182 0.68 -10.71 4.56
N LEU A 183 1.89 -10.31 4.94
CA LEU A 183 2.29 -8.90 4.98
C LEU A 183 2.28 -8.30 3.57
N MET A 184 3.01 -8.90 2.62
CA MET A 184 3.18 -8.36 1.27
C MET A 184 1.88 -8.38 0.46
N LEU A 185 1.05 -9.41 0.63
CA LEU A 185 -0.24 -9.53 -0.07
C LEU A 185 -1.42 -9.02 0.77
N SER A 186 -1.16 -8.30 1.87
CA SER A 186 -2.23 -7.70 2.67
C SER A 186 -2.97 -6.62 1.86
N PRO A 187 -4.31 -6.66 1.79
CA PRO A 187 -5.06 -5.63 1.09
C PRO A 187 -4.99 -4.32 1.87
N LEU A 188 -4.59 -3.23 1.21
CA LEU A 188 -4.59 -1.89 1.79
C LEU A 188 -6.02 -1.31 1.87
N ASN A 189 -6.87 -1.74 0.94
CA ASN A 189 -8.26 -1.29 0.80
C ASN A 189 -9.24 -2.37 1.28
N LYS A 190 -9.25 -2.70 2.57
CA LYS A 190 -10.16 -3.71 3.15
C LYS A 190 -11.65 -3.46 2.81
N ALA A 191 -12.04 -2.23 2.48
CA ALA A 191 -13.42 -1.85 2.16
C ALA A 191 -13.81 -1.97 0.66
N ALA A 192 -12.86 -2.18 -0.26
CA ALA A 192 -13.15 -2.23 -1.69
C ALA A 192 -13.51 -3.65 -2.20
N ALA A 193 -12.99 -4.69 -1.53
CA ALA A 193 -13.28 -6.08 -1.90
C ALA A 193 -14.77 -6.47 -1.70
N ASP A 194 -15.49 -5.74 -0.84
CA ASP A 194 -16.92 -6.00 -0.56
C ASP A 194 -17.87 -5.18 -1.44
N ALA A 195 -17.35 -4.26 -2.26
CA ALA A 195 -18.16 -3.34 -3.06
C ALA A 195 -18.18 -3.75 -4.54
N THR A 196 -18.73 -4.92 -4.86
CA THR A 196 -19.09 -5.28 -6.24
C THR A 196 -20.15 -4.29 -6.73
N PRO A 197 -19.89 -3.48 -7.78
CA PRO A 197 -20.89 -2.57 -8.31
C PRO A 197 -21.89 -3.36 -9.16
N SER A 198 -23.07 -3.60 -8.59
CA SER A 198 -24.26 -3.92 -9.38
C SER A 198 -24.81 -2.62 -9.95
N GLY A 199 -24.74 -2.44 -11.27
CA GLY A 199 -25.23 -1.21 -11.90
C GLY A 199 -25.17 -1.25 -13.42
N GLY A 200 -26.12 -1.99 -14.02
CA GLY A 200 -26.45 -1.84 -15.43
C GLY A 200 -27.07 -0.45 -15.67
N GLY A 201 -26.38 0.36 -16.46
CA GLY A 201 -26.90 1.64 -16.94
C GLY A 201 -27.94 1.39 -18.03
N ALA A 202 -29.20 1.76 -17.75
CA ALA A 202 -30.26 1.84 -18.75
C ALA A 202 -30.02 3.09 -19.61
N GLU A 203 -29.79 2.89 -20.89
CA GLU A 203 -29.59 3.92 -21.89
C GLU A 203 -30.95 4.54 -22.27
N THR A 204 -31.25 5.76 -21.78
CA THR A 204 -32.51 6.46 -22.07
C THR A 204 -32.43 7.12 -23.44
N ARG A 205 -33.12 6.53 -24.42
CA ARG A 205 -33.22 7.01 -25.80
C ARG A 205 -34.41 7.97 -25.92
N LEU A 206 -34.15 9.26 -26.14
CA LEU A 206 -35.16 10.28 -26.43
C LEU A 206 -35.63 10.16 -27.89
N THR A 207 -36.94 9.98 -28.08
CA THR A 207 -37.60 10.06 -29.40
C THR A 207 -38.39 11.35 -29.49
N ALA A 208 -38.08 12.17 -30.49
CA ALA A 208 -38.85 13.35 -30.87
C ALA A 208 -39.93 12.95 -31.90
N THR A 209 -41.17 13.37 -31.67
CA THR A 209 -42.28 13.24 -32.63
C THR A 209 -42.88 14.61 -32.85
N ASP A 210 -42.89 15.06 -34.11
CA ASP A 210 -43.46 16.32 -34.57
C ASP A 210 -44.95 16.15 -34.90
N ASP A 211 -45.81 17.06 -34.40
CA ASP A 211 -46.98 17.56 -35.13
C ASP A 211 -47.51 18.87 -34.47
N PRO A 212 -47.92 19.90 -35.24
CA PRO A 212 -48.30 21.20 -34.69
C PRO A 212 -49.82 21.46 -34.76
N ALA A 213 -50.42 21.92 -33.66
CA ALA A 213 -51.37 23.05 -33.61
C ALA A 213 -52.26 22.99 -32.36
N ASP A 214 -51.80 23.56 -31.24
CA ASP A 214 -52.69 24.33 -30.36
C ASP A 214 -51.86 25.20 -29.40
N THR A 215 -52.19 26.48 -29.26
CA THR A 215 -51.41 27.44 -28.46
C THR A 215 -51.52 27.23 -26.94
N ALA A 216 -52.39 26.31 -26.49
CA ALA A 216 -52.41 25.79 -25.12
C ALA A 216 -51.34 24.72 -24.85
N ASP A 217 -50.62 24.28 -25.89
CA ASP A 217 -49.68 23.16 -25.85
C ASP A 217 -48.21 23.58 -25.70
N VAL A 218 -47.91 24.88 -25.50
CA VAL A 218 -46.53 25.39 -25.34
C VAL A 218 -46.00 25.29 -23.91
N VAL A 219 -46.91 25.23 -22.92
CA VAL A 219 -46.53 25.12 -21.50
C VAL A 219 -46.05 23.71 -21.15
N LYS A 220 -46.67 22.67 -21.72
CA LYS A 220 -46.29 21.27 -21.44
C LYS A 220 -44.86 20.92 -21.89
N PRO A 221 -44.37 21.34 -23.07
CA PRO A 221 -42.97 21.15 -23.46
C PRO A 221 -41.99 21.83 -22.51
N LEU A 222 -42.33 23.00 -21.97
CA LEU A 222 -41.47 23.72 -21.03
C LEU A 222 -41.41 23.02 -19.68
N GLU A 223 -42.55 22.59 -19.14
CA GLU A 223 -42.60 21.78 -17.91
C GLU A 223 -41.79 20.49 -18.06
N ALA A 224 -41.97 19.77 -19.18
CA ALA A 224 -41.20 18.57 -19.50
C ALA A 224 -39.69 18.86 -19.60
N THR A 225 -39.31 20.01 -20.18
CA THR A 225 -37.90 20.43 -20.26
C THR A 225 -37.32 20.74 -18.88
N ILE A 226 -38.08 21.42 -18.03
CA ILE A 226 -37.65 21.74 -16.66
C ILE A 226 -37.48 20.46 -15.84
N GLU A 227 -38.42 19.51 -15.94
CA GLU A 227 -38.30 18.21 -15.27
C GLU A 227 -37.10 17.41 -15.80
N ALA A 228 -36.88 17.38 -17.13
CA ALA A 228 -35.70 16.73 -17.70
C ALA A 228 -34.38 17.35 -17.21
N ILE A 229 -34.31 18.68 -17.07
CA ILE A 229 -33.14 19.38 -16.51
C ILE A 229 -32.94 19.00 -15.04
N LYS A 230 -34.01 18.94 -14.24
CA LYS A 230 -33.94 18.53 -12.83
C LYS A 230 -33.44 17.09 -12.69
N GLU A 231 -33.96 16.17 -13.51
CA GLU A 231 -33.53 14.77 -13.52
C GLU A 231 -32.06 14.64 -13.94
N ALA A 232 -31.65 15.32 -15.01
CA ALA A 232 -30.25 15.33 -15.46
C ALA A 232 -29.31 15.91 -14.39
N PHE A 233 -29.70 17.01 -13.75
CA PHE A 233 -28.95 17.59 -12.63
C PHE A 233 -28.84 16.62 -11.44
N ALA A 234 -29.94 15.97 -11.06
CA ALA A 234 -29.93 15.00 -9.96
C ALA A 234 -29.00 13.81 -10.25
N ALA A 235 -29.03 13.29 -11.49
CA ALA A 235 -28.16 12.21 -11.93
C ALA A 235 -26.67 12.64 -11.91
N GLU A 236 -26.36 13.82 -12.44
CA GLU A 236 -24.99 14.36 -12.47
C GLU A 236 -24.46 14.66 -11.07
N LYS A 237 -25.29 15.26 -10.21
CA LYS A 237 -24.97 15.48 -8.80
C LYS A 237 -24.66 14.16 -8.09
N ALA A 238 -25.50 13.14 -8.26
CA ALA A 238 -25.27 11.81 -7.66
C ALA A 238 -23.97 11.16 -8.17
N ARG A 239 -23.65 11.33 -9.46
CA ARG A 239 -22.39 10.88 -10.06
C ARG A 239 -21.19 11.56 -9.40
N LEU A 240 -21.21 12.89 -9.27
CA LEU A 240 -20.15 13.68 -8.65
C LEU A 240 -20.00 13.40 -7.15
N GLU A 241 -21.10 13.27 -6.41
CA GLU A 241 -21.07 12.85 -5.00
C GLU A 241 -20.48 11.42 -4.86
N GLY A 242 -20.75 10.54 -5.83
CA GLY A 242 -20.09 9.24 -5.94
C GLY A 242 -18.57 9.35 -6.11
N GLN A 243 -18.12 10.23 -7.02
CA GLN A 243 -16.70 10.50 -7.25
C GLN A 243 -16.02 11.13 -6.03
N LEU A 244 -16.68 12.08 -5.36
CA LEU A 244 -16.18 12.69 -4.13
C LEU A 244 -16.04 11.67 -3.00
N ARG A 245 -17.04 10.78 -2.82
CA ARG A 245 -16.93 9.66 -1.88
C ARG A 245 -15.82 8.69 -2.24
N ALA A 246 -15.53 8.48 -3.52
CA ALA A 246 -14.40 7.66 -3.97
C ALA A 246 -13.05 8.36 -3.70
N ALA A 247 -12.94 9.65 -3.97
CA ALA A 247 -11.75 10.46 -3.70
C ALA A 247 -11.42 10.51 -2.21
N ASN A 248 -12.42 10.74 -1.36
CA ASN A 248 -12.23 10.69 0.09
C ASN A 248 -11.77 9.31 0.57
N ARG A 249 -12.35 8.22 0.04
CA ARG A 249 -11.88 6.86 0.32
C ARG A 249 -10.42 6.64 -0.10
N ARG A 250 -10.00 7.15 -1.26
CA ARG A 250 -8.59 7.09 -1.69
C ARG A 250 -7.68 7.83 -0.71
N ARG A 251 -8.08 9.03 -0.27
CA ARG A 251 -7.34 9.80 0.73
C ARG A 251 -7.25 9.06 2.07
N ASP A 252 -8.35 8.49 2.57
CA ASP A 252 -8.33 7.77 3.85
C ASP A 252 -7.51 6.46 3.77
N ASN A 253 -7.44 5.85 2.59
CA ASN A 253 -6.58 4.69 2.35
C ASN A 253 -5.11 5.07 2.15
N LEU A 254 -4.81 6.31 1.75
CA LEU A 254 -3.45 6.80 1.60
C LEU A 254 -2.69 6.75 2.93
N ASP A 255 -3.30 7.13 4.05
CA ASP A 255 -2.64 7.05 5.36
C ASP A 255 -2.24 5.60 5.68
N LYS A 256 -3.12 4.64 5.38
CA LYS A 256 -2.83 3.20 5.55
C LYS A 256 -1.71 2.74 4.62
N GLU A 257 -1.73 3.19 3.37
CA GLU A 257 -0.67 2.94 2.39
C GLU A 257 0.68 3.45 2.94
N ILE A 258 0.75 4.71 3.35
CA ILE A 258 1.94 5.35 3.92
C ILE A 258 2.45 4.55 5.11
N GLN A 259 1.59 4.22 6.08
CA GLN A 259 2.00 3.44 7.25
C GLN A 259 2.52 2.05 6.88
N ALA A 260 1.89 1.39 5.91
CA ALA A 260 2.27 0.05 5.48
C ALA A 260 3.60 0.03 4.71
N VAL A 261 3.86 1.02 3.84
CA VAL A 261 5.13 1.09 3.07
C VAL A 261 6.29 1.63 3.88
N LYS A 262 6.03 2.48 4.90
CA LYS A 262 7.04 3.21 5.66
C LYS A 262 8.22 2.37 6.15
N PRO A 263 8.06 1.14 6.67
CA PRO A 263 9.18 0.32 7.13
C PRO A 263 10.17 -0.11 6.02
N PHE A 264 9.79 0.02 4.76
CA PHE A 264 10.61 -0.31 3.59
C PHE A 264 11.21 0.92 2.91
N LEU A 265 10.87 2.12 3.39
CA LEU A 265 11.36 3.37 2.84
C LEU A 265 12.58 3.86 3.63
N ALA A 266 13.51 4.51 2.94
CA ALA A 266 14.55 5.30 3.58
C ALA A 266 13.89 6.36 4.49
N PRO A 267 14.45 6.64 5.68
CA PRO A 267 13.99 7.72 6.55
C PRO A 267 13.92 9.07 5.81
N LEU A 268 12.98 9.95 6.22
CA LEU A 268 12.88 11.31 5.67
C LEU A 268 14.14 12.16 5.92
N SER A 269 14.83 11.86 7.01
CA SER A 269 16.08 12.49 7.42
C SER A 269 17.08 11.42 7.84
N GLY A 270 18.31 11.50 7.36
CA GLY A 270 19.32 10.47 7.57
C GLY A 270 19.24 9.34 6.53
N GLY A 271 19.88 8.22 6.84
CA GLY A 271 19.83 7.02 6.01
C GLY A 271 19.71 5.78 6.88
N ASP A 272 19.20 4.70 6.29
CA ASP A 272 19.17 3.37 6.90
C ASP A 272 20.12 2.47 6.12
N ALA A 273 21.39 2.44 6.55
CA ALA A 273 22.47 1.85 5.78
C ALA A 273 22.26 0.34 5.61
N ILE A 274 22.48 -0.16 4.39
CA ILE A 274 22.47 -1.61 4.14
C ILE A 274 23.78 -2.18 4.69
N ARG A 275 23.66 -3.17 5.57
CA ARG A 275 24.77 -3.94 6.14
C ARG A 275 24.72 -5.36 5.61
N SER A 276 25.89 -5.93 5.33
CA SER A 276 25.98 -7.26 4.72
C SER A 276 27.06 -8.10 5.36
N VAL A 277 26.82 -9.41 5.41
CA VAL A 277 27.81 -10.43 5.80
C VAL A 277 27.81 -11.52 4.73
N ASP A 278 28.99 -12.06 4.43
CA ASP A 278 29.13 -13.19 3.52
C ASP A 278 29.19 -14.50 4.35
N VAL A 279 28.28 -15.43 4.05
CA VAL A 279 28.12 -16.72 4.76
C VAL A 279 28.25 -17.85 3.75
N CYS A 280 29.33 -18.63 3.83
CA CYS A 280 29.67 -19.71 2.92
C CYS A 280 29.55 -19.28 1.44
N GLY A 281 30.08 -18.09 1.11
CA GLY A 281 30.02 -17.50 -0.24
C GLY A 281 28.66 -16.89 -0.63
N THR A 282 27.65 -16.95 0.25
CA THR A 282 26.33 -16.33 0.05
C THR A 282 26.21 -15.05 0.84
N ARG A 283 25.90 -13.94 0.15
CA ARG A 283 25.64 -12.66 0.81
C ARG A 283 24.29 -12.65 1.50
N ILE A 284 24.28 -12.20 2.75
CA ILE A 284 23.08 -11.86 3.52
C ILE A 284 23.17 -10.39 3.86
N SER A 285 22.13 -9.63 3.52
CA SER A 285 22.08 -8.19 3.74
C SER A 285 20.84 -7.81 4.53
N THR A 286 20.94 -6.80 5.38
CA THR A 286 19.82 -6.17 6.10
C THR A 286 20.08 -4.68 6.24
N VAL A 287 19.21 -3.93 6.93
CA VAL A 287 19.45 -2.50 7.20
C VAL A 287 19.77 -2.24 8.66
N GLN A 288 20.36 -1.09 8.95
CA GLN A 288 20.76 -0.68 10.29
C GLN A 288 19.59 -0.75 11.28
N SER A 289 18.38 -0.35 10.90
CA SER A 289 17.21 -0.44 11.78
C SER A 289 16.87 -1.88 12.23
N THR A 290 17.18 -2.90 11.43
CA THR A 290 17.03 -4.31 11.84
C THR A 290 18.16 -4.73 12.78
N LEU A 291 19.37 -4.22 12.56
CA LEU A 291 20.51 -4.45 13.45
C LEU A 291 20.27 -3.83 14.84
N ASP A 292 19.70 -2.63 14.89
CA ASP A 292 19.39 -1.94 16.15
C ASP A 292 18.42 -2.77 17.01
N GLU A 293 17.48 -3.50 16.38
CA GLU A 293 16.56 -4.44 17.07
C GLU A 293 17.24 -5.70 17.64
N MET A 294 18.43 -6.05 17.13
CA MET A 294 19.25 -7.15 17.66
C MET A 294 19.87 -6.80 19.01
N GLY A 295 20.19 -5.51 19.21
CA GLY A 295 21.01 -5.06 20.34
C GLY A 295 22.47 -5.50 20.23
N ASP A 296 23.19 -5.42 21.34
CA ASP A 296 24.62 -5.79 21.41
C ASP A 296 24.79 -7.31 21.60
N ILE A 297 24.54 -8.06 20.53
CA ILE A 297 24.73 -9.52 20.49
C ILE A 297 25.72 -9.93 19.39
N GLY A 298 26.21 -11.17 19.46
CA GLY A 298 27.16 -11.70 18.49
C GLY A 298 26.70 -11.58 17.04
N LEU A 299 25.39 -11.75 16.77
CA LEU A 299 24.84 -11.59 15.42
C LEU A 299 25.04 -10.18 14.87
N HIS A 300 24.71 -9.14 15.66
CA HIS A 300 24.89 -7.74 15.30
C HIS A 300 26.35 -7.46 14.89
N ASN A 301 27.29 -7.95 15.69
CA ASN A 301 28.71 -7.73 15.48
C ASN A 301 29.25 -8.38 14.20
N ARG A 302 28.59 -9.41 13.65
CA ARG A 302 28.93 -9.97 12.32
C ARG A 302 28.64 -9.02 11.16
N PHE A 303 27.73 -8.05 11.33
CA PHE A 303 27.38 -7.11 10.26
C PHE A 303 28.17 -5.79 10.34
N ASP A 304 28.67 -5.41 11.51
CA ASP A 304 29.32 -4.12 11.70
C ASP A 304 30.81 -4.22 12.09
N MET A 305 31.17 -5.13 13.00
CA MET A 305 32.52 -5.18 13.60
C MET A 305 33.42 -6.25 12.99
N TRP A 306 32.87 -7.39 12.61
CA TRP A 306 33.64 -8.57 12.21
C TRP A 306 33.55 -8.80 10.69
N PRO A 307 34.49 -8.27 9.88
CA PRO A 307 34.40 -8.31 8.43
C PRO A 307 34.68 -9.70 7.83
N ALA A 308 35.15 -10.65 8.64
CA ALA A 308 35.50 -11.98 8.17
C ALA A 308 34.23 -12.78 7.76
N PRO A 309 34.26 -13.48 6.62
CA PRO A 309 33.17 -14.38 6.23
C PRO A 309 32.85 -15.42 7.31
N ILE A 310 31.59 -15.85 7.36
CA ILE A 310 31.18 -17.02 8.15
C ILE A 310 31.35 -18.25 7.24
N GLU A 311 32.23 -19.20 7.58
CA GLU A 311 32.55 -20.34 6.68
C GLU A 311 32.01 -21.69 7.20
N ASP A 312 31.61 -21.75 8.46
CA ASP A 312 31.34 -22.97 9.23
C ASP A 312 29.89 -23.08 9.74
N VAL A 313 29.04 -22.10 9.41
CA VAL A 313 27.62 -22.09 9.80
C VAL A 313 26.74 -22.17 8.55
N PRO A 314 25.71 -23.04 8.51
CA PRO A 314 24.78 -23.09 7.39
C PRO A 314 24.13 -21.73 7.09
N VAL A 315 24.09 -21.35 5.81
CA VAL A 315 23.50 -20.08 5.34
C VAL A 315 22.06 -19.90 5.83
N ASP A 316 21.26 -20.97 5.82
CA ASP A 316 19.87 -20.93 6.27
C ASP A 316 19.75 -20.57 7.76
N HIS A 317 20.71 -20.96 8.60
CA HIS A 317 20.70 -20.61 10.02
C HIS A 317 20.83 -19.09 10.19
N ILE A 318 21.83 -18.46 9.56
CA ILE A 318 22.01 -17.00 9.65
C ILE A 318 20.81 -16.25 9.05
N ARG A 319 20.27 -16.71 7.91
CA ARG A 319 19.06 -16.12 7.32
C ARG A 319 17.88 -16.11 8.29
N ARG A 320 17.63 -17.22 8.99
CA ARG A 320 16.55 -17.34 9.99
C ARG A 320 16.74 -16.41 11.17
N LEU A 321 17.98 -16.30 11.68
CA LEU A 321 18.29 -15.38 12.77
C LEU A 321 18.06 -13.92 12.36
N VAL A 322 18.46 -13.52 11.16
CA VAL A 322 18.16 -12.18 10.63
C VAL A 322 16.64 -12.00 10.42
N ASP A 323 15.95 -13.02 9.91
CA ASP A 323 14.50 -12.97 9.69
C ASP A 323 13.71 -12.76 11.00
N HIS A 324 14.12 -13.41 12.09
CA HIS A 324 13.55 -13.18 13.42
C HIS A 324 13.54 -11.68 13.79
N TYR A 325 14.67 -10.99 13.62
CA TYR A 325 14.75 -9.56 13.94
C TYR A 325 14.06 -8.66 12.91
N ARG A 326 14.01 -9.04 11.63
CA ARG A 326 13.20 -8.32 10.63
C ARG A 326 11.72 -8.32 11.03
N ARG A 327 11.20 -9.48 11.44
CA ARG A 327 9.81 -9.63 11.90
C ARG A 327 9.55 -8.84 13.17
N LYS A 328 10.49 -8.87 14.11
CA LYS A 328 10.44 -8.09 15.35
C LYS A 328 10.36 -6.58 15.06
N ARG A 329 11.25 -6.06 14.19
CA ARG A 329 11.24 -4.66 13.75
C ARG A 329 9.91 -4.25 13.12
N LEU A 330 9.29 -5.17 12.36
CA LEU A 330 8.01 -4.94 11.70
C LEU A 330 6.80 -5.11 12.63
N GLY A 331 7.00 -5.35 13.93
CA GLY A 331 5.92 -5.49 14.90
C GLY A 331 5.07 -6.74 14.69
N ALA A 332 5.67 -7.82 14.18
CA ALA A 332 5.00 -9.10 14.01
C ALA A 332 4.53 -9.69 15.35
N SER A 333 3.60 -10.65 15.31
CA SER A 333 3.18 -11.38 16.51
C SER A 333 4.34 -12.21 17.08
N THR A 334 4.34 -12.54 18.37
CA THR A 334 5.37 -13.40 18.97
C THR A 334 5.50 -14.74 18.22
N GLU A 335 4.39 -15.35 17.84
CA GLU A 335 4.39 -16.58 17.04
C GLU A 335 5.08 -16.39 15.68
N ASP A 336 4.80 -15.29 14.98
CA ASP A 336 5.43 -14.99 13.70
C ASP A 336 6.92 -14.64 13.85
N ILE A 337 7.31 -13.94 14.93
CA ILE A 337 8.70 -13.60 15.27
C ILE A 337 9.52 -14.86 15.52
N ASP A 338 8.97 -15.84 16.23
CA ASP A 338 9.68 -17.06 16.62
C ASP A 338 9.61 -18.17 15.56
N ALA A 339 8.71 -18.05 14.57
CA ALA A 339 8.57 -19.03 13.50
C ALA A 339 9.89 -19.34 12.74
N PRO A 340 10.78 -18.37 12.41
CA PRO A 340 12.08 -18.65 11.80
C PRO A 340 13.01 -19.48 12.69
N LEU A 341 12.85 -19.41 14.02
CA LEU A 341 13.68 -20.13 14.99
C LEU A 341 13.31 -21.61 15.10
N LYS A 342 12.22 -22.03 14.46
CA LYS A 342 11.73 -23.42 14.45
C LYS A 342 12.11 -24.12 13.14
N ILE A 343 12.74 -25.28 13.28
CA ILE A 343 13.13 -26.21 12.21
C ILE A 343 12.40 -27.53 12.45
N GLY A 344 11.83 -28.10 11.38
CA GLY A 344 10.91 -29.23 11.50
C GLY A 344 11.53 -30.56 11.97
N LYS A 345 12.86 -30.71 12.00
CA LYS A 345 13.54 -31.93 12.44
C LYS A 345 14.38 -31.69 13.69
N ASN A 346 14.21 -32.53 14.71
CA ASN A 346 14.87 -32.35 16.02
C ASN A 346 16.41 -32.24 15.93
N ALA A 347 17.06 -33.06 15.10
CA ALA A 347 18.52 -33.00 14.94
C ALA A 347 18.98 -31.69 14.29
N GLU A 348 18.23 -31.21 13.30
CA GLU A 348 18.51 -29.92 12.65
C GLU A 348 18.22 -28.75 13.60
N GLN A 349 17.16 -28.84 14.40
CA GLN A 349 16.85 -27.86 15.44
C GLN A 349 17.98 -27.76 16.47
N ALA A 350 18.49 -28.88 16.99
CA ALA A 350 19.58 -28.85 17.96
C ALA A 350 20.85 -28.20 17.38
N ALA A 351 21.19 -28.48 16.12
CA ALA A 351 22.29 -27.82 15.44
C ALA A 351 22.04 -26.31 15.25
N PHE A 352 20.79 -25.92 14.94
CA PHE A 352 20.41 -24.52 14.84
C PHE A 352 20.48 -23.80 16.18
N ASP A 353 20.00 -24.41 17.27
CA ASP A 353 20.03 -23.83 18.61
C ASP A 353 21.46 -23.56 19.09
N ILE A 354 22.40 -24.47 18.81
CA ILE A 354 23.84 -24.25 19.08
C ILE A 354 24.34 -23.03 18.31
N ASN A 355 24.02 -22.94 17.01
CA ASN A 355 24.42 -21.81 16.19
C ASN A 355 23.79 -20.49 16.65
N ALA A 356 22.50 -20.49 16.98
CA ALA A 356 21.79 -19.33 17.50
C ALA A 356 22.43 -18.82 18.80
N ALA A 357 22.75 -19.73 19.72
CA ALA A 357 23.42 -19.42 20.98
C ALA A 357 24.82 -18.81 20.76
N MET A 358 25.61 -19.30 19.81
CA MET A 358 26.91 -18.70 19.45
C MET A 358 26.79 -17.23 19.02
N TYR A 359 25.66 -16.84 18.43
CA TYR A 359 25.39 -15.46 18.01
C TYR A 359 24.55 -14.66 19.04
N GLY A 360 24.30 -15.22 20.23
CA GLY A 360 23.56 -14.55 21.30
C GLY A 360 22.05 -14.49 21.08
N VAL A 361 21.50 -15.28 20.16
CA VAL A 361 20.05 -15.37 19.93
C VAL A 361 19.50 -16.52 20.77
N LYS A 362 18.54 -16.20 21.65
CA LYS A 362 17.87 -17.19 22.50
C LYS A 362 16.79 -17.89 21.69
N THR A 363 16.76 -19.22 21.74
CA THR A 363 15.65 -20.02 21.24
C THR A 363 14.87 -20.59 22.43
N ASP A 364 13.56 -20.83 22.26
CA ASP A 364 12.70 -21.39 23.33
C ASP A 364 13.05 -22.83 23.70
N THR A 365 13.91 -23.50 22.91
CA THR A 365 14.41 -24.82 23.28
C THR A 365 15.27 -24.66 24.53
N PRO A 366 14.87 -25.24 25.68
CA PRO A 366 15.76 -25.29 26.82
C PRO A 366 17.02 -26.04 26.37
N THR A 367 18.13 -25.32 26.19
CA THR A 367 19.44 -25.96 26.00
C THR A 367 19.61 -26.90 27.19
N ALA A 368 19.69 -28.21 26.89
CA ALA A 368 19.50 -29.31 27.84
C ALA A 368 20.60 -29.46 28.91
N THR A 369 21.19 -28.36 29.35
CA THR A 369 22.03 -28.29 30.55
C THR A 369 21.45 -27.20 31.45
N ASP A 370 20.31 -27.53 32.08
CA ASP A 370 19.80 -26.80 33.26
C ASP A 370 20.66 -27.14 34.50
N ASP A 371 21.98 -27.21 34.33
CA ASP A 371 22.96 -27.25 35.43
C ASP A 371 23.26 -25.81 35.92
N GLY A 372 22.69 -24.81 35.25
CA GLY A 372 22.87 -23.39 35.50
C GLY A 372 24.22 -22.87 35.01
N PHE A 373 24.96 -23.64 34.21
CA PHE A 373 26.16 -23.16 33.55
C PHE A 373 25.82 -22.61 32.17
N LEU A 374 26.25 -21.37 31.92
CA LEU A 374 26.29 -20.75 30.62
C LEU A 374 27.52 -21.26 29.87
N THR A 375 27.34 -21.74 28.65
CA THR A 375 28.46 -22.15 27.79
C THR A 375 29.11 -20.89 27.20
N SER A 376 30.40 -20.68 27.46
CA SER A 376 31.18 -19.56 26.94
C SER A 376 32.20 -20.09 25.95
N TYR A 377 31.97 -19.82 24.66
CA TYR A 377 32.84 -20.12 23.52
C TYR A 377 33.14 -21.61 23.29
N HIS A 378 32.76 -22.12 22.12
CA HIS A 378 33.28 -23.38 21.60
C HIS A 378 34.65 -23.14 20.94
N THR A 379 35.73 -23.44 21.65
CA THR A 379 37.00 -23.75 20.98
C THR A 379 37.02 -25.27 20.77
N PRO A 380 37.27 -25.80 19.56
CA PRO A 380 37.31 -27.25 19.34
C PRO A 380 38.32 -27.91 20.30
N GLY A 381 37.81 -28.73 21.23
CA GLY A 381 38.59 -29.41 22.27
C GLY A 381 38.65 -28.75 23.64
N CYS A 382 38.04 -27.58 23.85
CA CYS A 382 37.90 -26.93 25.16
C CYS A 382 36.51 -26.30 25.30
N GLU A 383 35.63 -26.95 26.05
CA GLU A 383 34.36 -26.37 26.48
C GLU A 383 34.59 -25.59 27.77
N VAL A 384 34.45 -24.26 27.72
CA VAL A 384 34.44 -23.44 28.94
C VAL A 384 32.99 -23.18 29.32
N ARG A 385 32.58 -23.68 30.48
CA ARG A 385 31.28 -23.43 31.09
C ARG A 385 31.45 -22.49 32.28
N TYR A 386 30.63 -21.45 32.39
CA TYR A 386 30.66 -20.51 33.51
C TYR A 386 29.28 -20.41 34.14
N LYS A 387 29.21 -20.30 35.46
CA LYS A 387 27.97 -20.07 36.20
C LYS A 387 28.15 -18.84 37.06
N VAL A 388 27.26 -17.87 36.93
CA VAL A 388 27.23 -16.74 37.86
C VAL A 388 26.67 -17.25 39.18
N VAL A 389 27.54 -17.50 40.15
CA VAL A 389 27.15 -18.05 41.47
C VAL A 389 26.43 -17.00 42.32
N ARG A 390 26.81 -15.73 42.18
CA ARG A 390 26.20 -14.60 42.87
C ARG A 390 26.49 -13.31 42.09
N GLU A 391 25.45 -12.57 41.73
CA GLU A 391 25.61 -11.25 41.13
C GLU A 391 26.21 -10.28 42.17
N GLY A 392 27.18 -9.48 41.73
CA GLY A 392 27.76 -8.41 42.54
C GLY A 392 26.85 -7.19 42.55
N PHE A 393 26.63 -6.59 43.72
CA PHE A 393 25.86 -5.35 43.89
C PHE A 393 26.72 -4.07 43.77
N GLY A 394 27.83 -4.15 43.04
CA GLY A 394 28.82 -3.07 42.91
C GLY A 394 28.59 -2.17 41.71
N ARG A 395 29.36 -1.07 41.63
CA ARG A 395 29.46 -0.27 40.39
C ARG A 395 30.14 -1.10 39.31
N THR A 396 29.75 -0.91 38.05
CA THR A 396 30.41 -1.52 36.88
C THR A 396 31.92 -1.32 36.97
N PRO A 397 32.74 -2.38 36.85
CA PRO A 397 34.17 -2.24 36.98
C PRO A 397 34.77 -1.26 35.96
N THR A 398 35.72 -0.42 36.38
CA THR A 398 36.48 0.44 35.46
C THR A 398 37.80 -0.22 35.06
N LEU A 399 38.41 0.22 33.94
CA LEU A 399 39.70 -0.30 33.45
C LEU A 399 40.85 -0.19 34.47
N GLU A 400 40.73 0.71 35.44
CA GLU A 400 41.73 0.94 36.51
C GLU A 400 41.52 0.03 37.73
N GLN A 401 40.42 -0.73 37.79
CA GLN A 401 40.13 -1.61 38.90
C GLN A 401 40.76 -2.98 38.70
N ILE A 402 41.45 -3.45 39.74
CA ILE A 402 42.05 -4.77 39.78
C ILE A 402 40.97 -5.77 40.18
N ALA A 403 40.60 -6.65 39.26
CA ALA A 403 39.78 -7.81 39.57
C ALA A 403 40.68 -8.90 40.18
N ILE A 404 40.41 -9.26 41.43
CA ILE A 404 41.06 -10.42 42.05
C ILE A 404 40.38 -11.66 41.48
N THR A 405 41.18 -12.57 40.94
CA THR A 405 40.66 -13.84 40.41
C THR A 405 41.21 -15.01 41.21
N ASP A 406 40.29 -15.83 41.74
CA ASP A 406 40.65 -17.10 42.35
C ASP A 406 40.48 -18.20 41.30
N ARG A 407 41.60 -18.84 40.92
CA ARG A 407 41.58 -19.98 39.99
C ARG A 407 41.73 -21.28 40.76
N VAL A 408 40.73 -22.15 40.63
CA VAL A 408 40.77 -23.51 41.16
C VAL A 408 40.81 -24.49 39.98
N THR A 409 41.76 -25.43 40.01
CA THR A 409 41.86 -26.50 39.01
C THR A 409 41.59 -27.87 39.64
N TRP A 410 40.87 -28.70 38.89
CA TRP A 410 40.53 -30.08 39.21
C TRP A 410 40.98 -30.96 38.05
N ARG A 411 41.61 -32.11 38.31
CA ARG A 411 42.07 -33.05 37.27
C ARG A 411 41.23 -34.32 37.15
N ASP A 412 40.31 -34.52 38.09
CA ASP A 412 39.56 -35.75 38.28
C ASP A 412 38.11 -35.64 37.81
N GLY A 413 37.81 -34.70 36.91
CA GLY A 413 36.45 -34.52 36.40
C GLY A 413 35.44 -34.08 37.46
N PHE A 414 35.89 -33.48 38.57
CA PHE A 414 35.06 -33.12 39.73
C PHE A 414 34.49 -34.33 40.49
N GLU A 415 35.00 -35.55 40.26
CA GLU A 415 34.57 -36.77 40.95
C GLU A 415 35.23 -36.93 42.34
N GLY A 416 36.30 -36.19 42.63
CA GLY A 416 37.01 -36.23 43.90
C GLY A 416 37.11 -34.85 44.56
N ASN A 417 37.15 -34.85 45.90
CA ASN A 417 37.38 -33.65 46.70
C ASN A 417 38.85 -33.17 46.68
N VAL A 418 39.63 -33.52 45.66
CA VAL A 418 41.07 -33.24 45.59
C VAL A 418 41.34 -32.05 44.68
N LYS A 419 41.51 -30.89 45.31
CA LYS A 419 41.94 -29.64 44.67
C LYS A 419 43.39 -29.77 44.17
N ASP A 420 43.64 -29.60 42.87
CA ASP A 420 44.99 -29.75 42.29
C ASP A 420 45.86 -28.53 42.64
N THR A 421 45.37 -27.33 42.30
CA THR A 421 46.02 -26.07 42.69
C THR A 421 45.01 -24.94 42.90
N GLU A 422 45.31 -24.04 43.85
CA GLU A 422 44.65 -22.76 44.05
C GLU A 422 45.66 -21.64 43.79
N CYS A 423 45.33 -20.73 42.88
CA CYS A 423 46.13 -19.54 42.67
C CYS A 423 45.21 -18.31 42.76
N ARG A 424 45.67 -17.31 43.52
CA ARG A 424 45.01 -16.02 43.67
C ARG A 424 45.85 -15.00 42.91
N CYS A 425 45.31 -14.51 41.80
CA CYS A 425 45.97 -13.54 40.92
C CYS A 425 45.43 -12.13 41.15
#